data_AF-A0A955QFJ7-F1
#
_entry.id   AF-A0A955QFJ7-F1
#
_cell.length_a   1.000
_cell.length_b   1.000
_cell.length_c   1.000
_cell.angle_alpha   90.00
_cell.angle_beta   90.00
_cell.angle_gamma   90.00
#
_symmetry.space_group_name_H-M   'P 1'
#
loop_
_entity.id
_entity.type
_entity.pdbx_description
1 polymer ?
#
loop_
_entity_poly.entity_id
_entity_poly.type
_entity_poly.pdbx_seq_one_letter_code
_entity_poly.pdbx_strand_id
1 'polypeptide(L)'
;TALDRLRPLLADSGVLKVGHNIKYDMVVLERYGVPVRPVDDSMLLSYVLEGGLHGHGMDELAQRYLGHTTITFKEVAGIGKSQVTFDQVPLDKALDYAAEDAEVTFRLHQMLKPRLIEEHLVAVYETLERPLIPVLTAMEQRGIKVDVPQLKQVSQEFAQRLHDLEQEIHRLAGKTFNVGSPKQLGEILFEDLKLGEGQKSKAGSYGTGADILESLAAQGHILPEKVLEWRHLEKLRSTYADALLHQINPHTNRVHTSYAMASAATGRLSSTDPNLQNIPIRTEEGRKIRKAFVAEPGHQLVSLDYSQIELRLLAHMADIPVLKQAFWDGQDIHALTASQVFGIPLDQLDSATRRKAKAINFGIIYGISPFGLARQLGIEQSEAASYIKTYFERYPGIQEYMERTKQFCREHGYVQTLFGRRCHVPGIHDKNPARRNFSERAAINAPLQGTAADILKRAMIRVPPALTQHGLMEKAHMLLTVHDELLFEVHESVIKETGSLIQTVMESATLPAVKLSIPLTVDVGQGHSWDAAH
;
A
#
# COMPACT_ATOMS: atom_id res chain seq x y z
N THR A 1 24.95 -23.92 22.06
CA THR A 1 23.53 -24.20 21.76
C THR A 1 23.38 -24.70 20.32
N ALA A 2 22.20 -25.15 19.87
CA ALA A 2 21.98 -25.49 18.45
C ALA A 2 22.25 -24.28 17.54
N LEU A 3 21.83 -23.08 17.96
CA LEU A 3 22.09 -21.83 17.25
C LEU A 3 23.58 -21.54 17.07
N ASP A 4 24.42 -21.79 18.07
CA ASP A 4 25.88 -21.59 17.93
C ASP A 4 26.51 -22.51 16.87
N ARG A 5 25.94 -23.70 16.67
CA ARG A 5 26.40 -24.65 15.64
C ARG A 5 25.91 -24.26 14.24
N LEU A 6 24.71 -23.69 14.14
CA LEU A 6 24.12 -23.27 12.87
C LEU A 6 24.58 -21.89 12.41
N ARG A 7 24.96 -21.00 13.33
CA ARG A 7 25.34 -19.61 13.04
C ARG A 7 26.40 -19.49 11.94
N PRO A 8 27.51 -20.27 11.92
CA PRO A 8 28.48 -20.18 10.84
C PRO A 8 27.88 -20.42 9.47
N LEU A 9 27.02 -21.45 9.32
CA LEU A 9 26.39 -21.82 8.06
C LEU A 9 25.34 -20.77 7.60
N LEU A 10 24.53 -20.29 8.54
CA LEU A 10 23.48 -19.31 8.24
C LEU A 10 24.05 -17.94 7.86
N ALA A 11 25.18 -17.56 8.46
CA ALA A 11 25.85 -16.29 8.19
C ALA A 11 26.81 -16.32 6.98
N ASP A 12 27.17 -17.52 6.49
CA ASP A 12 28.13 -17.70 5.41
C ASP A 12 27.58 -17.18 4.08
N SER A 13 28.29 -16.22 3.49
CA SER A 13 27.95 -15.62 2.20
C SER A 13 28.10 -16.59 1.01
N GLY A 14 28.89 -17.66 1.17
CA GLY A 14 29.10 -18.69 0.16
C GLY A 14 27.99 -19.74 0.10
N VAL A 15 27.07 -19.75 1.07
CA VAL A 15 25.99 -20.73 1.16
C VAL A 15 24.64 -20.04 0.95
N LEU A 16 23.92 -20.39 -0.10
CA LEU A 16 22.57 -19.89 -0.34
C LEU A 16 21.57 -20.58 0.59
N LYS A 17 20.78 -19.80 1.32
CA LYS A 17 19.62 -20.32 2.08
C LYS A 17 18.36 -20.14 1.24
N VAL A 18 17.55 -21.18 1.12
CA VAL A 18 16.27 -21.13 0.41
C VAL A 18 15.15 -21.26 1.44
N GLY A 19 14.19 -20.33 1.40
CA GLY A 19 13.03 -20.32 2.30
C GLY A 19 11.74 -20.01 1.56
N HIS A 20 10.63 -20.07 2.28
CA HIS A 20 9.34 -19.58 1.83
C HIS A 20 8.90 -18.48 2.79
N ASN A 21 8.75 -17.24 2.31
CA ASN A 21 8.58 -16.06 3.19
C ASN A 21 9.74 -15.91 4.19
N ILE A 22 10.98 -16.03 3.68
CA ILE A 22 12.20 -16.13 4.49
C ILE A 22 12.48 -14.91 5.36
N LYS A 23 11.85 -13.77 5.04
CA LYS A 23 11.83 -12.57 5.88
C LYS A 23 11.38 -12.90 7.31
N TYR A 24 10.38 -13.76 7.48
CA TYR A 24 9.91 -14.19 8.81
C TYR A 24 11.02 -14.89 9.60
N ASP A 25 11.69 -15.86 8.98
CA ASP A 25 12.79 -16.61 9.60
C ASP A 25 13.96 -15.68 9.99
N MET A 26 14.27 -14.72 9.13
CA MET A 26 15.28 -13.69 9.39
C MET A 26 14.92 -12.86 10.62
N VAL A 27 13.68 -12.37 10.71
CA VAL A 27 13.20 -11.60 11.87
C VAL A 27 13.31 -12.42 13.16
N VAL A 28 13.01 -13.72 13.13
CA VAL A 28 13.12 -14.62 14.30
C VAL A 28 14.58 -14.86 14.69
N LEU A 29 15.44 -15.20 13.74
CA LEU A 29 16.83 -15.59 14.01
C LEU A 29 17.72 -14.42 14.44
N GLU A 30 17.45 -13.22 13.95
CA GLU A 30 18.17 -12.01 14.34
C GLU A 30 17.93 -11.62 15.81
N ARG A 31 16.79 -12.01 16.43
CA ARG A 31 16.59 -11.88 17.89
C ARG A 31 17.64 -12.61 18.72
N TYR A 32 18.27 -13.62 18.12
CA TYR A 32 19.34 -14.41 18.72
C TYR A 32 20.73 -14.05 18.16
N GLY A 33 20.85 -12.94 17.45
CA GLY A 33 22.10 -12.50 16.83
C GLY A 33 22.60 -13.47 15.75
N VAL A 34 21.70 -14.14 15.05
CA VAL A 34 22.04 -15.06 13.95
C VAL A 34 21.63 -14.42 12.62
N PRO A 35 22.58 -13.79 11.89
CA PRO A 35 22.29 -13.23 10.59
C PRO A 35 22.14 -14.34 9.54
N VAL A 36 21.15 -14.21 8.65
CA VAL A 36 20.92 -15.16 7.55
C VAL A 36 21.17 -14.46 6.22
N ARG A 37 22.20 -14.89 5.49
CA ARG A 37 22.54 -14.32 4.17
C ARG A 37 23.51 -15.20 3.39
N PRO A 38 23.45 -15.26 2.05
CA PRO A 38 22.37 -14.78 1.19
C PRO A 38 21.15 -15.71 1.25
N VAL A 39 20.02 -15.20 0.78
CA VAL A 39 18.73 -15.91 0.78
C VAL A 39 18.10 -15.96 -0.60
N ASP A 40 17.28 -16.97 -0.86
CA ASP A 40 16.30 -17.03 -1.93
C ASP A 40 14.93 -17.35 -1.32
N ASP A 41 13.86 -16.82 -1.93
CA ASP A 41 12.50 -16.94 -1.40
C ASP A 41 11.55 -17.48 -2.46
N SER A 42 11.04 -18.70 -2.26
CA SER A 42 10.12 -19.37 -3.19
C SER A 42 8.78 -18.63 -3.35
N MET A 43 8.30 -17.93 -2.32
CA MET A 43 7.11 -17.07 -2.40
C MET A 43 7.36 -15.93 -3.38
N LEU A 44 8.51 -15.26 -3.26
CA LEU A 44 8.87 -14.13 -4.13
C LEU A 44 9.21 -14.58 -5.55
N LEU A 45 9.80 -15.77 -5.72
CA LEU A 45 9.99 -16.37 -7.04
C LEU A 45 8.64 -16.56 -7.75
N SER A 46 7.67 -17.18 -7.09
CA SER A 46 6.31 -17.34 -7.64
C SER A 46 5.66 -15.99 -7.92
N TYR A 47 5.79 -15.03 -7.00
CA TYR A 47 5.21 -13.70 -7.14
C TYR A 47 5.76 -12.92 -8.33
N VAL A 48 7.06 -12.99 -8.60
CA VAL A 48 7.67 -12.34 -9.77
C VAL A 48 7.16 -12.94 -11.09
N LEU A 49 6.98 -14.26 -11.13
CA LEU A 49 6.51 -14.97 -12.31
C LEU A 49 5.01 -14.71 -12.56
N GLU A 50 4.20 -14.79 -11.52
CA GLU A 50 2.74 -15.03 -11.62
C GLU A 50 1.91 -14.09 -10.72
N GLY A 51 2.49 -12.98 -10.29
CA GLY A 51 1.83 -11.97 -9.46
C GLY A 51 0.48 -11.54 -10.01
N GLY A 52 -0.58 -11.77 -9.22
CA GLY A 52 -1.97 -11.43 -9.58
C GLY A 52 -2.77 -12.55 -10.25
N LEU A 53 -2.16 -13.70 -10.54
CA LEU A 53 -2.88 -14.88 -11.05
C LEU A 53 -3.51 -15.71 -9.94
N HIS A 54 -2.81 -15.87 -8.82
CA HIS A 54 -3.19 -16.73 -7.71
C HIS A 54 -2.46 -16.34 -6.42
N GLY A 55 -2.71 -17.04 -5.31
CA GLY A 55 -1.98 -16.81 -4.07
C GLY A 55 -0.58 -17.42 -4.11
N HIS A 56 0.33 -16.91 -3.29
CA HIS A 56 1.73 -17.33 -3.26
C HIS A 56 2.10 -18.06 -1.96
N GLY A 57 1.11 -18.56 -1.22
CA GLY A 57 1.35 -19.37 -0.03
C GLY A 57 1.81 -20.79 -0.40
N MET A 58 2.67 -21.38 0.41
CA MET A 58 3.32 -22.67 0.12
C MET A 58 2.32 -23.79 -0.18
N ASP A 59 1.25 -23.92 0.61
CA ASP A 59 0.22 -24.96 0.41
C ASP A 59 -0.42 -24.87 -0.99
N GLU A 60 -0.74 -23.66 -1.42
CA GLU A 60 -1.31 -23.42 -2.75
C GLU A 60 -0.31 -23.72 -3.86
N LEU A 61 0.95 -23.33 -3.67
CA LEU A 61 2.04 -23.58 -4.63
C LEU A 61 2.38 -25.07 -4.72
N ALA A 62 2.42 -25.78 -3.60
CA ALA A 62 2.67 -27.22 -3.54
C ALA A 62 1.58 -27.98 -4.29
N GLN A 63 0.31 -27.64 -4.05
CA GLN A 63 -0.80 -28.27 -4.76
C GLN A 63 -0.77 -27.97 -6.26
N ARG A 64 -0.46 -26.72 -6.64
CA ARG A 64 -0.45 -26.26 -8.04
C ARG A 64 0.71 -26.83 -8.86
N TYR A 65 1.91 -26.80 -8.31
CA TYR A 65 3.15 -27.12 -9.05
C TYR A 65 3.64 -28.54 -8.82
N LEU A 66 3.39 -29.09 -7.65
CA LEU A 66 3.91 -30.40 -7.26
C LEU A 66 2.82 -31.48 -7.20
N GLY A 67 1.54 -31.08 -7.31
CA GLY A 67 0.41 -31.99 -7.07
C GLY A 67 0.40 -32.56 -5.65
N HIS A 68 1.01 -31.85 -4.71
CA HIS A 68 1.27 -32.29 -3.34
C HIS A 68 0.42 -31.49 -2.35
N THR A 69 -0.29 -32.18 -1.47
CA THR A 69 -1.03 -31.56 -0.36
C THR A 69 -0.15 -31.56 0.88
N THR A 70 0.22 -30.37 1.35
CA THR A 70 1.03 -30.15 2.55
C THR A 70 0.26 -30.41 3.84
N ILE A 71 0.99 -30.74 4.90
CA ILE A 71 0.54 -30.76 6.28
C ILE A 71 0.27 -29.32 6.70
N THR A 72 -0.96 -29.02 7.11
CA THR A 72 -1.34 -27.67 7.51
C THR A 72 -0.99 -27.40 8.96
N PHE A 73 -0.71 -26.14 9.31
CA PHE A 73 -0.47 -25.75 10.70
C PHE A 73 -1.64 -26.16 11.64
N LYS A 74 -2.87 -26.19 11.12
CA LYS A 74 -4.06 -26.59 11.89
C LYS A 74 -4.08 -28.08 12.25
N GLU A 75 -3.47 -28.93 11.42
CA GLU A 75 -3.39 -30.37 11.68
C GLU A 75 -2.40 -30.70 12.81
N VAL A 76 -1.35 -29.89 12.95
CA VAL A 76 -0.34 -30.07 14.01
C VAL A 76 -0.65 -29.29 15.28
N ALA A 77 -1.10 -28.04 15.15
CA ALA A 77 -1.32 -27.14 16.28
C ALA A 77 -2.78 -27.02 16.71
N GLY A 78 -3.74 -27.58 15.96
CA GLY A 78 -5.17 -27.46 16.26
C GLY A 78 -5.79 -26.13 15.78
N ILE A 79 -7.04 -25.88 16.21
CA ILE A 79 -7.85 -24.74 15.77
C ILE A 79 -8.52 -24.00 16.93
N GLY A 80 -8.77 -22.70 16.75
CA GLY A 80 -9.57 -21.90 17.68
C GLY A 80 -8.98 -21.87 19.09
N LYS A 81 -9.84 -22.01 20.12
CA LYS A 81 -9.40 -21.96 21.52
C LYS A 81 -8.52 -23.13 21.96
N SER A 82 -8.53 -24.23 21.21
CA SER A 82 -7.68 -25.41 21.46
C SER A 82 -6.42 -25.40 20.62
N GLN A 83 -6.16 -24.34 19.85
CA GLN A 83 -4.90 -24.19 19.14
C GLN A 83 -3.76 -23.99 20.14
N VAL A 84 -2.71 -24.78 20.00
CA VAL A 84 -1.50 -24.71 20.84
C VAL A 84 -0.38 -23.96 20.12
N THR A 85 0.59 -23.47 20.87
CA THR A 85 1.83 -22.91 20.31
C THR A 85 2.77 -24.04 19.90
N PHE A 86 3.70 -23.77 18.96
CA PHE A 86 4.50 -24.83 18.34
C PHE A 86 5.43 -25.56 19.33
N ASP A 87 5.80 -24.92 20.44
CA ASP A 87 6.55 -25.54 21.55
C ASP A 87 5.79 -26.66 22.29
N GLN A 88 4.46 -26.73 22.11
CA GLN A 88 3.59 -27.75 22.70
C GLN A 88 3.22 -28.88 21.74
N VAL A 89 3.62 -28.78 20.46
CA VAL A 89 3.33 -29.80 19.45
C VAL A 89 4.20 -31.05 19.70
N PRO A 90 3.65 -32.27 19.62
CA PRO A 90 4.42 -33.51 19.71
C PRO A 90 5.58 -33.54 18.71
N LEU A 91 6.75 -34.02 19.16
CA LEU A 91 7.99 -33.93 18.39
C LEU A 91 7.93 -34.64 17.03
N ASP A 92 7.23 -35.76 16.95
CA ASP A 92 6.98 -36.51 15.70
C ASP A 92 6.21 -35.65 14.69
N LYS A 93 5.12 -35.02 15.12
CA LYS A 93 4.32 -34.13 14.26
C LYS A 93 5.07 -32.85 13.88
N ALA A 94 5.80 -32.27 14.84
CA ALA A 94 6.61 -31.08 14.59
C ALA A 94 7.73 -31.37 13.59
N LEU A 95 8.35 -32.56 13.67
CA LEU A 95 9.36 -33.02 12.72
C LEU A 95 8.79 -33.13 11.32
N ASP A 96 7.69 -33.87 11.14
CA ASP A 96 7.11 -34.12 9.83
C ASP A 96 6.69 -32.82 9.15
N TYR A 97 5.99 -31.93 9.88
CA TYR A 97 5.59 -30.60 9.39
C TYR A 97 6.79 -29.74 9.00
N ALA A 98 7.77 -29.56 9.89
CA ALA A 98 8.89 -28.67 9.63
C ALA A 98 9.85 -29.21 8.55
N ALA A 99 10.00 -30.53 8.44
CA ALA A 99 10.80 -31.16 7.41
C ALA A 99 10.13 -31.08 6.03
N GLU A 100 8.81 -31.24 5.97
CA GLU A 100 8.04 -31.07 4.73
C GLU A 100 8.13 -29.63 4.23
N ASP A 101 7.96 -28.62 5.10
CA ASP A 101 8.10 -27.20 4.73
C ASP A 101 9.43 -26.93 4.02
N ALA A 102 10.54 -27.50 4.52
CA ALA A 102 11.87 -27.37 3.93
C ALA A 102 12.01 -28.11 2.58
N GLU A 103 11.48 -29.34 2.48
CA GLU A 103 11.53 -30.17 1.26
C GLU A 103 10.70 -29.55 0.12
N VAL A 104 9.47 -29.17 0.41
CA VAL A 104 8.54 -28.55 -0.54
C VAL A 104 9.10 -27.21 -1.02
N THR A 105 9.60 -26.39 -0.11
CA THR A 105 10.26 -25.12 -0.45
C THR A 105 11.41 -25.32 -1.43
N PHE A 106 12.26 -26.33 -1.21
CA PHE A 106 13.38 -26.62 -2.10
C PHE A 106 12.91 -27.10 -3.48
N ARG A 107 11.90 -27.96 -3.54
CA ARG A 107 11.30 -28.41 -4.82
C ARG A 107 10.67 -27.26 -5.60
N LEU A 108 9.95 -26.37 -4.91
CA LEU A 108 9.40 -25.16 -5.52
C LEU A 108 10.52 -24.26 -6.07
N HIS A 109 11.60 -24.06 -5.32
CA HIS A 109 12.76 -23.29 -5.78
C HIS A 109 13.39 -23.88 -7.04
N GLN A 110 13.63 -25.19 -7.07
CA GLN A 110 14.21 -25.88 -8.22
C GLN A 110 13.34 -25.73 -9.49
N MET A 111 12.03 -25.62 -9.33
CA MET A 111 11.11 -25.42 -10.45
C MET A 111 10.98 -23.94 -10.87
N LEU A 112 10.84 -23.03 -9.90
CA LEU A 112 10.54 -21.63 -10.17
C LEU A 112 11.78 -20.81 -10.53
N LYS A 113 12.94 -21.11 -9.95
CA LYS A 113 14.17 -20.33 -10.18
C LYS A 113 14.61 -20.34 -11.66
N PRO A 114 14.65 -21.49 -12.37
CA PRO A 114 15.02 -21.51 -13.79
C PRO A 114 14.07 -20.70 -14.68
N ARG A 115 12.77 -20.69 -14.36
CA ARG A 115 11.76 -19.94 -15.12
C ARG A 115 12.05 -18.44 -15.17
N LEU A 116 12.72 -17.87 -14.18
CA LEU A 116 13.12 -16.46 -14.23
C LEU A 116 13.99 -16.15 -15.46
N ILE A 117 14.83 -17.10 -15.89
CA ILE A 117 15.70 -16.95 -17.06
C ILE A 117 14.85 -17.05 -18.33
N GLU A 118 14.03 -18.09 -18.44
CA GLU A 118 13.16 -18.35 -19.58
C GLU A 118 12.16 -17.22 -19.83
N GLU A 119 11.65 -16.62 -18.75
CA GLU A 119 10.66 -15.55 -18.81
C GLU A 119 11.27 -14.15 -18.76
N HIS A 120 12.60 -14.02 -18.76
CA HIS A 120 13.34 -12.74 -18.70
C HIS A 120 13.02 -11.88 -17.47
N LEU A 121 12.78 -12.51 -16.32
CA LEU A 121 12.41 -11.88 -15.05
C LEU A 121 13.52 -11.90 -13.99
N VAL A 122 14.72 -12.38 -14.33
CA VAL A 122 15.89 -12.41 -13.44
C VAL A 122 16.14 -11.04 -12.81
N ALA A 123 16.11 -9.96 -13.61
CA ALA A 123 16.39 -8.61 -13.11
C ALA A 123 15.38 -8.16 -12.06
N VAL A 124 14.09 -8.48 -12.22
CA VAL A 124 13.04 -8.12 -11.26
C VAL A 124 13.30 -8.82 -9.92
N TYR A 125 13.56 -10.12 -9.94
CA TYR A 125 13.81 -10.86 -8.71
C TYR A 125 15.14 -10.47 -8.05
N GLU A 126 16.25 -10.50 -8.79
CA GLU A 126 17.61 -10.30 -8.24
C GLU A 126 17.91 -8.85 -7.87
N THR A 127 17.27 -7.86 -8.51
CA THR A 127 17.58 -6.44 -8.28
C THR A 127 16.48 -5.68 -7.54
N LEU A 128 15.27 -6.25 -7.40
CA LEU A 128 14.15 -5.63 -6.69
C LEU A 128 13.68 -6.47 -5.51
N GLU A 129 13.23 -7.70 -5.72
CA GLU A 129 12.56 -8.45 -4.64
C GLU A 129 13.54 -9.03 -3.62
N ARG A 130 14.50 -9.83 -4.08
CA ARG A 130 15.49 -10.50 -3.22
C ARG A 130 16.29 -9.52 -2.34
N PRO A 131 16.87 -8.43 -2.86
CA PRO A 131 17.64 -7.49 -2.02
C PRO A 131 16.78 -6.65 -1.08
N LEU A 132 15.46 -6.58 -1.28
CA LEU A 132 14.55 -5.85 -0.40
C LEU A 132 14.25 -6.62 0.89
N ILE A 133 14.36 -7.96 0.89
CA ILE A 133 14.12 -8.83 2.05
C ILE A 133 14.89 -8.34 3.30
N PRO A 134 16.23 -8.18 3.28
CA PRO A 134 16.97 -7.72 4.46
C PRO A 134 16.62 -6.29 4.88
N VAL A 135 16.25 -5.42 3.93
CA VAL A 135 15.84 -4.03 4.24
C VAL A 135 14.54 -4.03 5.04
N LEU A 136 13.53 -4.78 4.58
CA LEU A 136 12.26 -4.91 5.29
C LEU A 136 12.43 -5.63 6.63
N THR A 137 13.28 -6.65 6.69
CA THR A 137 13.62 -7.33 7.95
C THR A 137 14.12 -6.31 9.00
N ALA A 138 15.09 -5.46 8.61
CA ALA A 138 15.63 -4.42 9.51
C ALA A 138 14.58 -3.37 9.90
N MET A 139 13.74 -2.94 8.96
CA MET A 139 12.65 -1.98 9.23
C MET A 139 11.64 -2.54 10.24
N GLU A 140 11.17 -3.78 10.01
CA GLU A 140 10.19 -4.44 10.87
C GLU A 140 10.73 -4.66 12.28
N GLN A 141 12.01 -5.03 12.41
CA GLN A 141 12.65 -5.15 13.71
C GLN A 141 12.84 -3.84 14.43
N ARG A 142 13.14 -2.76 13.71
CA ARG A 142 13.30 -1.45 14.32
C ARG A 142 11.97 -0.95 14.87
N GLY A 143 10.90 -1.07 14.07
CA GLY A 143 9.58 -0.54 14.41
C GLY A 143 9.57 0.97 14.61
N ILE A 144 8.41 1.52 14.93
CA ILE A 144 8.21 2.96 15.18
C ILE A 144 7.78 3.21 16.64
N LYS A 145 8.32 4.27 17.25
CA LYS A 145 7.94 4.66 18.61
C LYS A 145 6.62 5.41 18.60
N VAL A 146 5.84 5.16 19.65
CA VAL A 146 4.53 5.77 19.87
C VAL A 146 4.48 6.40 21.27
N ASP A 147 3.99 7.64 21.35
CA ASP A 147 3.67 8.32 22.59
C ASP A 147 2.35 7.77 23.15
N VAL A 148 2.47 6.90 24.16
CA VAL A 148 1.34 6.23 24.81
C VAL A 148 0.37 7.22 25.47
N PRO A 149 0.82 8.19 26.30
CA PRO A 149 -0.07 9.23 26.83
C PRO A 149 -0.87 9.96 25.76
N GLN A 150 -0.22 10.39 24.68
CA GLN A 150 -0.88 11.11 23.60
C GLN A 150 -1.90 10.24 22.89
N LEU A 151 -1.56 8.97 22.60
CA LEU A 151 -2.48 8.06 21.94
C LEU A 151 -3.72 7.74 22.79
N LYS A 152 -3.56 7.59 24.12
CA LYS A 152 -4.68 7.44 25.06
C LYS A 152 -5.59 8.66 25.08
N GLN A 153 -5.00 9.86 25.03
CA GLN A 153 -5.78 11.10 24.95
C GLN A 153 -6.61 11.16 23.67
N VAL A 154 -6.02 10.80 22.52
CA VAL A 154 -6.73 10.74 21.24
C VAL A 154 -7.87 9.71 21.27
N SER A 155 -7.63 8.53 21.85
CA SER A 155 -8.68 7.51 22.04
C SER A 155 -9.86 8.04 22.86
N GLN A 156 -9.59 8.72 23.98
CA GLN A 156 -10.62 9.32 24.83
C GLN A 156 -11.41 10.43 24.11
N GLU A 157 -10.72 11.29 23.36
CA GLU A 157 -11.36 12.34 22.58
C GLU A 157 -12.31 11.75 21.52
N PHE A 158 -11.85 10.70 20.81
CA PHE A 158 -12.70 10.01 19.83
C PHE A 158 -13.88 9.32 20.48
N ALA A 159 -13.69 8.70 21.65
CA ALA A 159 -14.77 8.08 22.41
C ALA A 159 -15.86 9.08 22.79
N GLN A 160 -15.48 10.29 23.22
CA GLN A 160 -16.44 11.34 23.55
C GLN A 160 -17.21 11.81 22.32
N ARG A 161 -16.51 12.11 21.22
CA ARG A 161 -17.15 12.53 19.96
C ARG A 161 -18.09 11.47 19.39
N LEU A 162 -17.72 10.19 19.48
CA LEU A 162 -18.57 9.07 19.08
C LEU A 162 -19.85 9.00 19.90
N HIS A 163 -19.77 9.25 21.20
CA HIS A 163 -20.94 9.30 22.07
C HIS A 163 -21.87 10.46 21.68
N ASP A 164 -21.32 11.64 21.41
CA ASP A 164 -22.09 12.82 21.02
C ASP A 164 -22.78 12.62 19.65
N LEU A 165 -22.06 12.02 18.69
CA LEU A 165 -22.61 11.65 17.38
C LEU A 165 -23.70 10.58 17.52
N GLU A 166 -23.52 9.58 18.38
CA GLU A 166 -24.52 8.55 18.63
C GLU A 166 -25.81 9.16 19.22
N GLN A 167 -25.69 10.08 20.18
CA GLN A 167 -26.82 10.83 20.74
C GLN A 167 -27.54 11.67 19.66
N GLU A 168 -26.80 12.29 18.75
CA GLU A 168 -27.38 13.03 17.62
C GLU A 168 -28.12 12.10 16.65
N ILE A 169 -27.51 10.95 16.29
CA ILE A 169 -28.12 9.94 15.42
C ILE A 169 -29.39 9.37 16.05
N HIS A 170 -29.40 9.06 17.34
CA HIS A 170 -30.60 8.57 18.05
C HIS A 170 -31.71 9.61 18.06
N ARG A 171 -31.38 10.90 18.24
CA ARG A 171 -32.37 11.99 18.16
C ARG A 171 -32.97 12.12 16.76
N LEU A 172 -32.14 12.03 15.71
CA LEU A 172 -32.60 12.09 14.31
C LEU A 172 -33.44 10.85 13.93
N ALA A 173 -33.13 9.68 14.49
CA ALA A 173 -33.87 8.44 14.26
C ALA A 173 -35.17 8.35 15.09
N GLY A 174 -35.30 9.13 16.16
CA GLY A 174 -36.42 9.07 17.10
C GLY A 174 -36.41 7.85 18.04
N LYS A 175 -35.38 7.02 17.99
CA LYS A 175 -35.18 5.87 18.88
C LYS A 175 -33.71 5.48 19.02
N THR A 176 -33.40 4.71 20.06
CA THR A 176 -32.06 4.19 20.31
C THR A 176 -31.84 2.88 19.55
N PHE A 177 -30.64 2.70 19.00
CA PHE A 177 -30.21 1.49 18.31
C PHE A 177 -28.68 1.45 18.24
N ASN A 178 -28.10 0.31 17.87
CA ASN A 178 -26.67 0.19 17.64
C ASN A 178 -26.32 0.76 16.26
N VAL A 179 -25.70 1.94 16.22
CA VAL A 179 -25.26 2.63 15.00
C VAL A 179 -24.26 1.80 14.18
N GLY A 180 -23.45 0.99 14.86
CA GLY A 180 -22.49 0.08 14.24
C GLY A 180 -23.12 -1.14 13.58
N SER A 181 -24.40 -1.45 13.84
CA SER A 181 -25.10 -2.60 13.24
C SER A 181 -25.68 -2.24 11.87
N PRO A 182 -25.18 -2.80 10.76
CA PRO A 182 -25.70 -2.51 9.42
C PRO A 182 -27.18 -2.90 9.28
N LYS A 183 -27.62 -3.94 10.01
CA LYS A 183 -28.99 -4.43 10.01
C LYS A 183 -29.93 -3.41 10.65
N GLN A 184 -29.64 -3.00 11.90
CA GLN A 184 -30.50 -2.05 12.61
C GLN A 184 -30.53 -0.71 11.90
N LEU A 185 -29.37 -0.19 11.47
CA LEU A 185 -29.31 1.04 10.69
C LEU A 185 -30.13 0.96 9.40
N GLY A 186 -30.09 -0.19 8.70
CA GLY A 186 -30.87 -0.41 7.50
C GLY A 186 -32.38 -0.33 7.74
N GLU A 187 -32.86 -0.93 8.82
CA GLU A 187 -34.26 -0.86 9.25
C GLU A 187 -34.67 0.60 9.57
N ILE A 188 -33.83 1.37 10.28
CA ILE A 188 -34.06 2.80 10.54
C ILE A 188 -34.22 3.59 9.25
N LEU A 189 -33.26 3.45 8.33
CA LEU A 189 -33.17 4.27 7.13
C LEU A 189 -34.34 4.01 6.18
N PHE A 190 -34.67 2.74 5.94
CA PHE A 190 -35.57 2.36 4.84
C PHE A 190 -36.97 1.95 5.31
N GLU A 191 -37.14 1.44 6.54
CA GLU A 191 -38.46 1.06 7.06
C GLU A 191 -39.09 2.20 7.87
N ASP A 192 -38.34 2.76 8.84
CA ASP A 192 -38.88 3.80 9.72
C ASP A 192 -38.91 5.18 9.05
N LEU A 193 -37.75 5.65 8.56
CA LEU A 193 -37.59 6.98 7.96
C LEU A 193 -37.94 7.00 6.47
N LYS A 194 -38.07 5.84 5.83
CA LYS A 194 -38.46 5.67 4.42
C LYS A 194 -37.61 6.49 3.45
N LEU A 195 -36.30 6.53 3.69
CA LEU A 195 -35.32 7.23 2.85
C LEU A 195 -34.98 6.38 1.61
N GLY A 196 -35.95 6.27 0.69
CA GLY A 196 -35.84 5.45 -0.54
C GLY A 196 -36.19 3.97 -0.32
N GLU A 197 -36.08 3.17 -1.39
CA GLU A 197 -36.56 1.77 -1.39
C GLU A 197 -35.57 0.77 -0.74
N GLY A 198 -34.29 1.11 -0.63
CA GLY A 198 -33.23 0.29 -0.01
C GLY A 198 -32.97 -1.04 -0.72
N GLN A 199 -31.72 -1.32 -1.11
CA GLN A 199 -31.39 -2.62 -1.72
C GLN A 199 -31.13 -3.68 -0.65
N LYS A 200 -31.94 -4.74 -0.62
CA LYS A 200 -31.72 -5.90 0.27
C LYS A 200 -30.69 -6.86 -0.33
N SER A 201 -29.77 -7.32 0.51
CA SER A 201 -28.83 -8.39 0.17
C SER A 201 -29.54 -9.74 0.06
N LYS A 202 -28.84 -10.75 -0.46
CA LYS A 202 -29.34 -12.15 -0.45
C LYS A 202 -29.68 -12.66 0.96
N ALA A 203 -29.09 -12.06 2.00
CA ALA A 203 -29.35 -12.38 3.41
C ALA A 203 -30.54 -11.59 4.02
N GLY A 204 -31.25 -10.78 3.21
CA GLY A 204 -32.45 -10.05 3.62
C GLY A 204 -32.18 -8.72 4.36
N SER A 205 -30.93 -8.38 4.65
CA SER A 205 -30.54 -7.10 5.25
C SER A 205 -30.41 -6.00 4.20
N TYR A 206 -30.80 -4.76 4.55
CA TYR A 206 -30.55 -3.60 3.70
C TYR A 206 -29.05 -3.28 3.60
N GLY A 207 -28.62 -2.88 2.40
CA GLY A 207 -27.30 -2.32 2.18
C GLY A 207 -27.18 -0.96 2.86
N THR A 208 -26.15 -0.80 3.70
CA THR A 208 -25.78 0.48 4.28
C THR A 208 -24.33 0.82 3.94
N GLY A 209 -23.87 0.49 2.73
CA GLY A 209 -22.52 0.83 2.26
C GLY A 209 -22.28 2.35 2.25
N ALA A 210 -21.01 2.75 2.26
CA ALA A 210 -20.64 4.17 2.21
C ALA A 210 -21.26 4.87 0.99
N ASP A 211 -21.29 4.19 -0.16
CA ASP A 211 -21.90 4.65 -1.40
C ASP A 211 -23.40 4.93 -1.30
N ILE A 212 -24.13 4.10 -0.54
CA ILE A 212 -25.57 4.28 -0.28
C ILE A 212 -25.78 5.47 0.65
N LEU A 213 -25.03 5.53 1.75
CA LEU A 213 -25.14 6.62 2.72
C LEU A 213 -24.74 7.97 2.11
N GLU A 214 -23.70 8.02 1.29
CA GLU A 214 -23.28 9.21 0.55
C GLU A 214 -24.36 9.67 -0.43
N SER A 215 -25.02 8.73 -1.12
CA SER A 215 -26.12 9.05 -2.02
C SER A 215 -27.32 9.65 -1.27
N LEU A 216 -27.66 9.11 -0.11
CA LEU A 216 -28.73 9.65 0.73
C LEU A 216 -28.36 11.01 1.34
N ALA A 217 -27.10 11.18 1.76
CA ALA A 217 -26.59 12.47 2.24
C ALA A 217 -26.65 13.54 1.14
N ALA A 218 -26.29 13.20 -0.10
CA ALA A 218 -26.39 14.09 -1.25
C ALA A 218 -27.83 14.50 -1.59
N GLN A 219 -28.83 13.69 -1.21
CA GLN A 219 -30.26 14.03 -1.31
C GLN A 219 -30.73 14.98 -0.19
N GLY A 220 -29.83 15.37 0.74
CA GLY A 220 -30.11 16.30 1.83
C GLY A 220 -30.48 15.62 3.15
N HIS A 221 -30.30 14.31 3.28
CA HIS A 221 -30.59 13.59 4.53
C HIS A 221 -29.43 13.69 5.52
N ILE A 222 -29.69 14.31 6.67
CA ILE A 222 -28.69 14.59 7.73
C ILE A 222 -28.22 13.29 8.43
N LEU A 223 -29.14 12.35 8.70
CA LEU A 223 -28.79 11.13 9.44
C LEU A 223 -27.71 10.29 8.74
N PRO A 224 -27.81 9.98 7.43
CA PRO A 224 -26.74 9.29 6.69
C PRO A 224 -25.38 9.98 6.77
N GLU A 225 -25.33 11.31 6.70
CA GLU A 225 -24.09 12.09 6.83
C GLU A 225 -23.45 11.88 8.23
N LYS A 226 -24.25 11.99 9.29
CA LYS A 226 -23.80 11.76 10.66
C LYS A 226 -23.33 10.33 10.91
N VAL A 227 -24.00 9.35 10.30
CA VAL A 227 -23.58 7.95 10.37
C VAL A 227 -22.26 7.71 9.63
N LEU A 228 -22.02 8.38 8.49
CA LEU A 228 -20.74 8.33 7.80
C LEU A 228 -19.62 8.90 8.68
N GLU A 229 -19.84 10.05 9.31
CA GLU A 229 -18.90 10.65 10.26
C GLU A 229 -18.61 9.71 11.44
N TRP A 230 -19.66 9.15 12.05
CA TRP A 230 -19.53 8.20 13.17
C TRP A 230 -18.72 6.96 12.77
N ARG A 231 -19.01 6.35 11.61
CA ARG A 231 -18.27 5.17 11.12
C ARG A 231 -16.82 5.49 10.79
N HIS A 232 -16.57 6.67 10.23
CA HIS A 232 -15.21 7.11 9.96
C HIS A 232 -14.41 7.21 11.27
N LEU A 233 -14.96 7.90 12.26
CA LEU A 233 -14.32 8.10 13.56
C LEU A 233 -14.15 6.78 14.34
N GLU A 234 -15.15 5.90 14.32
CA GLU A 234 -15.10 4.59 14.99
C GLU A 234 -14.03 3.70 14.37
N LYS A 235 -13.89 3.72 13.03
CA LYS A 235 -12.80 3.03 12.35
C LYS A 235 -11.44 3.58 12.80
N LEU A 236 -11.27 4.89 12.88
CA LEU A 236 -10.02 5.50 13.33
C LEU A 236 -9.67 5.14 14.78
N ARG A 237 -10.67 5.14 15.66
CA ARG A 237 -10.49 4.74 17.05
C ARG A 237 -10.14 3.27 17.17
N SER A 238 -11.01 2.38 16.69
CA SER A 238 -10.86 0.93 16.83
C SER A 238 -9.61 0.39 16.12
N THR A 239 -9.33 0.87 14.91
CA THR A 239 -8.23 0.35 14.06
C THR A 239 -6.88 0.95 14.41
N TYR A 240 -6.84 2.20 14.91
CA TYR A 240 -5.59 2.88 15.19
C TYR A 240 -5.47 3.24 16.67
N ALA A 241 -6.32 4.12 17.22
CA ALA A 241 -6.11 4.61 18.59
C ALA A 241 -6.07 3.47 19.64
N ASP A 242 -7.05 2.57 19.62
CA ASP A 242 -7.16 1.48 20.60
C ASP A 242 -6.27 0.29 20.22
N ALA A 243 -6.29 -0.14 18.95
CA ALA A 243 -5.48 -1.28 18.51
C ALA A 243 -3.97 -1.03 18.63
N LEU A 244 -3.47 0.18 18.34
CA LEU A 244 -2.05 0.50 18.46
C LEU A 244 -1.57 0.37 19.90
N LEU A 245 -2.38 0.76 20.90
CA LEU A 245 -2.02 0.59 22.32
C LEU A 245 -1.77 -0.87 22.69
N HIS A 246 -2.51 -1.80 22.09
CA HIS A 246 -2.34 -3.24 22.29
C HIS A 246 -1.21 -3.87 21.47
N GLN A 247 -0.76 -3.18 20.41
CA GLN A 247 0.29 -3.65 19.50
C GLN A 247 1.68 -3.12 19.82
N ILE A 248 1.82 -2.31 20.87
CA ILE A 248 3.14 -1.91 21.38
C ILE A 248 3.82 -3.14 21.97
N ASN A 249 4.99 -3.48 21.42
CA ASN A 249 5.79 -4.58 21.94
C ASN A 249 6.41 -4.16 23.29
N PRO A 250 6.19 -4.92 24.37
CA PRO A 250 6.65 -4.55 25.71
C PRO A 250 8.18 -4.59 25.87
N HIS A 251 8.90 -5.30 24.99
CA HIS A 251 10.36 -5.38 25.04
C HIS A 251 11.04 -4.19 24.37
N THR A 252 10.44 -3.64 23.32
CA THR A 252 11.00 -2.54 22.53
C THR A 252 10.33 -1.19 22.83
N ASN A 253 9.11 -1.19 23.39
CA ASN A 253 8.21 -0.05 23.49
C ASN A 253 7.92 0.62 22.13
N ARG A 254 7.91 -0.19 21.07
CA ARG A 254 7.66 0.24 19.69
C ARG A 254 6.58 -0.62 19.04
N VAL A 255 5.98 -0.09 17.99
CA VAL A 255 5.02 -0.81 17.14
C VAL A 255 5.77 -1.37 15.94
N HIS A 256 5.55 -2.65 15.66
CA HIS A 256 6.22 -3.40 14.59
C HIS A 256 5.18 -3.86 13.57
N THR A 257 5.02 -3.09 12.50
CA THR A 257 4.17 -3.49 11.37
C THR A 257 4.81 -4.61 10.57
N SER A 258 4.01 -5.42 9.89
CA SER A 258 4.46 -6.44 8.94
C SER A 258 4.20 -5.99 7.50
N TYR A 259 5.24 -5.94 6.66
CA TYR A 259 5.15 -5.66 5.24
C TYR A 259 5.02 -6.94 4.42
N ALA A 260 3.89 -7.13 3.75
CA ALA A 260 3.72 -8.20 2.78
C ALA A 260 4.27 -7.75 1.41
N MET A 261 5.25 -8.52 0.90
CA MET A 261 5.91 -8.27 -0.38
C MET A 261 5.14 -8.86 -1.58
N ALA A 262 4.51 -10.03 -1.40
CA ALA A 262 3.79 -10.77 -2.44
C ALA A 262 2.26 -10.63 -2.29
N SER A 263 1.76 -9.39 -2.30
CA SER A 263 0.34 -9.09 -2.04
C SER A 263 -0.34 -8.42 -3.24
N ALA A 264 0.01 -7.17 -3.56
CA ALA A 264 -0.61 -6.46 -4.68
C ALA A 264 -0.03 -6.92 -6.02
N ALA A 265 -0.84 -7.11 -7.07
CA ALA A 265 -0.35 -7.47 -8.40
C ALA A 265 0.64 -6.43 -8.99
N THR A 266 0.56 -5.17 -8.52
CA THR A 266 1.39 -4.06 -9.02
C THR A 266 2.79 -4.01 -8.41
N GLY A 267 3.15 -4.85 -7.44
CA GLY A 267 4.45 -4.73 -6.76
C GLY A 267 4.44 -3.88 -5.50
N ARG A 268 3.33 -3.18 -5.18
CA ARG A 268 3.22 -2.37 -3.97
C ARG A 268 3.30 -3.23 -2.71
N LEU A 269 4.08 -2.75 -1.74
CA LEU A 269 4.07 -3.29 -0.39
C LEU A 269 2.72 -3.01 0.26
N SER A 270 2.26 -3.94 1.08
CA SER A 270 1.10 -3.73 1.95
C SER A 270 1.52 -3.97 3.40
N SER A 271 0.88 -3.28 4.33
CA SER A 271 1.21 -3.30 5.76
C SER A 271 0.06 -3.89 6.56
N THR A 272 0.35 -4.76 7.52
CA THR A 272 -0.60 -5.35 8.46
C THR A 272 -0.06 -5.34 9.89
N ASP A 273 -0.97 -5.43 10.86
CA ASP A 273 -0.68 -5.59 12.29
C ASP A 273 0.35 -4.60 12.87
N PRO A 274 0.12 -3.27 12.78
CA PRO A 274 -1.01 -2.55 12.17
C PRO A 274 -0.80 -2.21 10.70
N ASN A 275 -1.88 -1.90 9.99
CA ASN A 275 -1.80 -1.30 8.66
C ASN A 275 -1.51 0.21 8.75
N LEU A 276 -0.23 0.58 8.76
CA LEU A 276 0.21 1.98 8.86
C LEU A 276 0.04 2.76 7.54
N GLN A 277 -0.17 2.06 6.42
CA GLN A 277 -0.40 2.71 5.13
C GLN A 277 -1.76 3.41 5.04
N ASN A 278 -2.74 2.97 5.83
CA ASN A 278 -4.12 3.44 5.74
C ASN A 278 -4.48 4.54 6.75
N ILE A 279 -3.53 5.06 7.52
CA ILE A 279 -3.78 6.17 8.45
C ILE A 279 -3.97 7.45 7.63
N PRO A 280 -5.16 8.09 7.66
CA PRO A 280 -5.43 9.24 6.80
C PRO A 280 -4.45 10.39 7.02
N ILE A 281 -4.01 11.00 5.91
CA ILE A 281 -3.04 12.10 5.90
C ILE A 281 -3.73 13.46 6.13
N ARG A 282 -4.91 13.65 5.51
CA ARG A 282 -5.52 14.99 5.33
C ARG A 282 -6.63 15.34 6.31
N THR A 283 -7.08 14.38 7.11
CA THR A 283 -8.13 14.59 8.12
C THR A 283 -7.50 15.02 9.43
N GLU A 284 -8.16 15.89 10.18
CA GLU A 284 -7.67 16.32 11.51
C GLU A 284 -7.46 15.14 12.45
N GLU A 285 -8.36 14.16 12.42
CA GLU A 285 -8.33 12.94 13.22
C GLU A 285 -7.12 12.05 12.87
N GLY A 286 -6.90 11.82 11.58
CA GLY A 286 -5.70 11.11 11.09
C GLY A 286 -4.40 11.81 11.49
N ARG A 287 -4.36 13.15 11.43
CA ARG A 287 -3.22 13.96 11.90
C ARG A 287 -2.99 13.80 13.40
N LYS A 288 -4.05 13.78 14.22
CA LYS A 288 -3.95 13.51 15.67
C LYS A 288 -3.31 12.15 15.95
N ILE A 289 -3.68 11.11 15.20
CA ILE A 289 -3.05 9.79 15.31
C ILE A 289 -1.57 9.86 14.88
N ARG A 290 -1.25 10.51 13.75
CA ARG A 290 0.13 10.67 13.26
C ARG A 290 1.04 11.41 14.23
N LYS A 291 0.51 12.38 15.00
CA LYS A 291 1.27 13.08 16.04
C LYS A 291 1.77 12.14 17.15
N ALA A 292 1.06 11.05 17.43
CA ALA A 292 1.46 10.07 18.43
C ALA A 292 2.66 9.21 17.99
N PHE A 293 3.00 9.17 16.71
CA PHE A 293 4.23 8.52 16.24
C PHE A 293 5.38 9.51 16.36
N VAL A 294 6.37 9.19 17.19
CA VAL A 294 7.42 10.14 17.60
C VAL A 294 8.81 9.54 17.42
N ALA A 295 9.83 10.40 17.33
CA ALA A 295 11.23 9.98 17.34
C ALA A 295 11.69 9.59 18.76
N GLU A 296 12.77 8.79 18.84
CA GLU A 296 13.54 8.66 20.07
C GLU A 296 14.15 9.99 20.54
N PRO A 297 14.40 10.17 21.85
CA PRO A 297 15.16 11.33 22.34
C PRO A 297 16.51 11.49 21.62
N GLY A 298 16.87 12.74 21.28
CA GLY A 298 18.06 13.07 20.50
C GLY A 298 17.96 12.75 19.00
N HIS A 299 16.78 12.34 18.53
CA HIS A 299 16.47 12.08 17.12
C HIS A 299 15.28 12.91 16.66
N GLN A 300 15.15 13.04 15.33
CA GLN A 300 13.96 13.52 14.67
C GLN A 300 13.51 12.51 13.62
N LEU A 301 12.21 12.54 13.32
CA LEU A 301 11.69 11.87 12.15
C LEU A 301 11.98 12.71 10.92
N VAL A 302 12.44 12.06 9.85
CA VAL A 302 12.69 12.67 8.55
C VAL A 302 11.84 11.91 7.52
N SER A 303 10.92 12.63 6.89
CA SER A 303 10.05 12.11 5.85
C SER A 303 10.60 12.49 4.48
N LEU A 304 10.66 11.53 3.57
CA LEU A 304 11.02 11.77 2.17
C LEU A 304 9.93 11.18 1.27
N ASP A 305 9.21 12.03 0.54
CA ASP A 305 8.08 11.65 -0.32
C ASP A 305 8.35 12.02 -1.79
N TYR A 306 8.07 11.11 -2.71
CA TYR A 306 8.19 11.44 -4.13
C TYR A 306 7.06 12.35 -4.60
N SER A 307 7.38 13.57 -5.00
CA SER A 307 6.38 14.53 -5.46
C SER A 307 5.75 14.09 -6.79
N GLN A 308 4.49 13.66 -6.72
CA GLN A 308 3.65 13.37 -7.89
C GLN A 308 4.26 12.32 -8.85
N ILE A 309 4.90 11.28 -8.30
CA ILE A 309 5.63 10.27 -9.08
C ILE A 309 4.78 9.65 -10.20
N GLU A 310 3.52 9.29 -9.93
CA GLU A 310 2.65 8.67 -10.94
C GLU A 310 2.39 9.60 -12.15
N LEU A 311 2.26 10.91 -11.94
CA LEU A 311 2.10 11.88 -13.02
C LEU A 311 3.38 12.08 -13.82
N ARG A 312 4.55 12.09 -13.16
CA ARG A 312 5.85 12.15 -13.83
C ARG A 312 6.07 10.91 -14.69
N LEU A 313 5.70 9.73 -14.18
CA LEU A 313 5.76 8.47 -14.91
C LEU A 313 4.82 8.46 -16.10
N LEU A 314 3.58 8.94 -15.95
CA LEU A 314 2.66 9.08 -17.08
C LEU A 314 3.26 9.97 -18.17
N ALA A 315 3.74 11.17 -17.80
CA ALA A 315 4.33 12.10 -18.75
C ALA A 315 5.55 11.51 -19.49
N HIS A 316 6.32 10.64 -18.84
CA HIS A 316 7.40 9.88 -19.46
C HIS A 316 6.90 8.76 -20.39
N MET A 317 6.06 7.86 -19.88
CA MET A 317 5.62 6.62 -20.55
C MET A 317 4.65 6.86 -21.71
N ALA A 318 3.83 7.91 -21.61
CA ALA A 318 2.94 8.35 -22.67
C ALA A 318 3.57 9.43 -23.57
N ASP A 319 4.86 9.75 -23.37
CA ASP A 319 5.63 10.73 -24.13
C ASP A 319 4.88 12.05 -24.38
N ILE A 320 4.52 12.77 -23.31
CA ILE A 320 3.66 13.96 -23.41
C ILE A 320 4.50 15.23 -23.26
N PRO A 321 4.87 15.94 -24.35
CA PRO A 321 5.84 17.06 -24.28
C PRO A 321 5.36 18.20 -23.38
N VAL A 322 4.06 18.51 -23.41
CA VAL A 322 3.47 19.60 -22.60
C VAL A 322 3.63 19.31 -21.10
N LEU A 323 3.37 18.07 -20.67
CA LEU A 323 3.54 17.71 -19.26
C LEU A 323 5.01 17.61 -18.87
N LYS A 324 5.87 17.09 -19.76
CA LYS A 324 7.32 17.08 -19.55
C LYS A 324 7.85 18.48 -19.31
N GLN A 325 7.50 19.45 -20.17
CA GLN A 325 7.92 20.83 -20.04
C GLN A 325 7.38 21.46 -18.75
N ALA A 326 6.11 21.24 -18.42
CA ALA A 326 5.51 21.77 -17.20
C ALA A 326 6.23 21.29 -15.93
N PHE A 327 6.69 20.03 -15.90
CA PHE A 327 7.52 19.53 -14.79
C PHE A 327 8.92 20.15 -14.76
N TRP A 328 9.54 20.41 -15.92
CA TRP A 328 10.83 21.12 -16.00
C TRP A 328 10.73 22.57 -15.52
N ASP A 329 9.61 23.22 -15.82
CA ASP A 329 9.34 24.61 -15.44
C ASP A 329 8.83 24.75 -13.98
N GLY A 330 8.64 23.64 -13.25
CA GLY A 330 8.12 23.66 -11.89
C GLY A 330 6.66 24.11 -11.76
N GLN A 331 5.88 23.98 -12.84
CA GLN A 331 4.47 24.39 -12.86
C GLN A 331 3.59 23.38 -12.09
N ASP A 332 2.52 23.87 -11.45
CA ASP A 332 1.51 22.96 -10.91
C ASP A 332 0.70 22.33 -12.04
N ILE A 333 0.96 21.05 -12.29
CA ILE A 333 0.28 20.25 -13.31
C ILE A 333 -1.23 20.21 -13.09
N HIS A 334 -1.71 20.16 -11.84
CA HIS A 334 -3.14 20.14 -11.58
C HIS A 334 -3.80 21.45 -11.97
N ALA A 335 -3.19 22.58 -11.63
CA ALA A 335 -3.68 23.89 -12.04
C ALA A 335 -3.57 24.07 -13.56
N LEU A 336 -2.46 23.63 -14.17
CA LEU A 336 -2.27 23.67 -15.62
C LEU A 336 -3.37 22.89 -16.35
N THR A 337 -3.66 21.67 -15.90
CA THR A 337 -4.72 20.89 -16.53
C THR A 337 -6.10 21.48 -16.25
N ALA A 338 -6.36 21.97 -15.04
CA ALA A 338 -7.59 22.68 -14.71
C ALA A 338 -7.82 23.83 -15.68
N SER A 339 -6.81 24.68 -15.86
CA SER A 339 -6.89 25.86 -16.69
C SER A 339 -7.20 25.50 -18.14
N GLN A 340 -6.59 24.44 -18.66
CA GLN A 340 -6.79 23.99 -20.03
C GLN A 340 -8.14 23.28 -20.25
N VAL A 341 -8.64 22.54 -19.26
CA VAL A 341 -9.91 21.79 -19.37
C VAL A 341 -11.12 22.69 -19.10
N PHE A 342 -11.03 23.58 -18.12
CA PHE A 342 -12.11 24.49 -17.74
C PHE A 342 -12.06 25.84 -18.46
N GLY A 343 -10.95 26.16 -19.15
CA GLY A 343 -10.76 27.46 -19.81
C GLY A 343 -10.58 28.63 -18.84
N ILE A 344 -10.27 28.35 -17.56
CA ILE A 344 -10.10 29.37 -16.51
C ILE A 344 -8.60 29.70 -16.38
N PRO A 345 -8.17 30.97 -16.45
CA PRO A 345 -6.78 31.35 -16.19
C PRO A 345 -6.25 30.86 -14.84
N LEU A 346 -4.97 30.51 -14.75
CA LEU A 346 -4.34 29.92 -13.56
C LEU A 346 -4.49 30.77 -12.29
N ASP A 347 -4.46 32.08 -12.45
CA ASP A 347 -4.59 33.11 -11.41
C ASP A 347 -6.03 33.27 -10.89
N GLN A 348 -7.01 32.70 -11.58
CA GLN A 348 -8.44 32.77 -11.24
C GLN A 348 -8.99 31.46 -10.67
N LEU A 349 -8.16 30.43 -10.52
CA LEU A 349 -8.56 29.15 -9.95
C LEU A 349 -8.64 29.22 -8.42
N ASP A 350 -9.84 29.14 -7.86
CA ASP A 350 -10.02 28.98 -6.42
C ASP A 350 -9.62 27.57 -5.94
N SER A 351 -9.45 27.43 -4.62
CA SER A 351 -9.02 26.18 -3.99
C SER A 351 -10.00 25.02 -4.23
N ALA A 352 -11.30 25.31 -4.33
CA ALA A 352 -12.34 24.32 -4.59
C ALA A 352 -12.24 23.76 -6.03
N THR A 353 -12.03 24.63 -7.01
CA THR A 353 -11.87 24.28 -8.42
C THR A 353 -10.58 23.52 -8.65
N ARG A 354 -9.48 23.92 -7.98
CA ARG A 354 -8.21 23.16 -8.00
C ARG A 354 -8.37 21.74 -7.45
N ARG A 355 -9.19 21.55 -6.41
CA ARG A 355 -9.50 20.22 -5.85
C ARG A 355 -10.29 19.36 -6.84
N LYS A 356 -11.30 19.93 -7.51
CA LYS A 356 -12.05 19.27 -8.59
C LYS A 356 -11.14 18.89 -9.76
N ALA A 357 -10.23 19.77 -10.16
CA ALA A 357 -9.26 19.49 -11.22
C ALA A 357 -8.31 18.34 -10.88
N LYS A 358 -7.85 18.26 -9.62
CA LYS A 358 -7.03 17.15 -9.14
C LYS A 358 -7.78 15.82 -9.25
N ALA A 359 -9.05 15.80 -8.84
CA ALA A 359 -9.92 14.64 -8.99
C ALA A 359 -10.11 14.25 -10.47
N ILE A 360 -10.27 15.23 -11.37
CA ILE A 360 -10.35 15.01 -12.82
C ILE A 360 -9.07 14.38 -13.37
N ASN A 361 -7.90 14.98 -13.12
CA ASN A 361 -6.63 14.48 -13.62
C ASN A 361 -6.42 13.02 -13.23
N PHE A 362 -6.53 12.70 -11.94
CA PHE A 362 -6.38 11.33 -11.48
C PHE A 362 -7.48 10.43 -12.03
N GLY A 363 -8.74 10.87 -12.02
CA GLY A 363 -9.86 10.10 -12.57
C GLY A 363 -9.62 9.71 -14.02
N ILE A 364 -9.31 10.68 -14.89
CA ILE A 364 -9.13 10.45 -16.33
C ILE A 364 -7.92 9.55 -16.59
N ILE A 365 -6.79 9.80 -15.91
CA ILE A 365 -5.58 8.97 -16.02
C ILE A 365 -5.87 7.51 -15.63
N TYR A 366 -6.72 7.31 -14.62
CA TYR A 366 -7.12 5.98 -14.17
C TYR A 366 -8.31 5.37 -14.94
N GLY A 367 -8.68 5.97 -16.09
CA GLY A 367 -9.73 5.46 -16.96
C GLY A 367 -11.13 5.57 -16.37
N ILE A 368 -11.43 6.61 -15.59
CA ILE A 368 -12.77 6.87 -15.09
C ILE A 368 -13.74 7.07 -16.26
N SER A 369 -14.97 6.55 -16.14
CA SER A 369 -16.01 6.80 -17.12
C SER A 369 -16.63 8.19 -16.93
N PRO A 370 -17.29 8.76 -17.96
CA PRO A 370 -18.06 10.01 -17.80
C PRO A 370 -19.07 9.94 -16.66
N PHE A 371 -19.71 8.79 -16.47
CA PHE A 371 -20.63 8.56 -15.35
C PHE A 371 -19.92 8.63 -13.99
N GLY A 372 -18.75 7.98 -13.85
CA GLY A 372 -17.96 8.02 -12.62
C GLY A 372 -17.47 9.43 -12.29
N LEU A 373 -17.03 10.16 -13.32
CA LEU A 373 -16.55 11.53 -13.16
C LEU A 373 -17.68 12.49 -12.78
N ALA A 374 -18.84 12.37 -13.42
CA ALA A 374 -20.04 13.13 -13.09
C ALA A 374 -20.44 12.97 -11.62
N ARG A 375 -20.46 11.71 -11.13
CA ARG A 375 -20.74 11.40 -9.73
C ARG A 375 -19.71 12.02 -8.77
N GLN A 376 -18.43 11.97 -9.11
CA GLN A 376 -17.36 12.50 -8.25
C GLN A 376 -17.37 14.03 -8.18
N LEU A 377 -17.80 14.71 -9.24
CA LEU A 377 -17.83 16.17 -9.33
C LEU A 377 -19.18 16.79 -8.97
N GLY A 378 -20.25 15.99 -8.94
CA GLY A 378 -21.62 16.47 -8.76
C GLY A 378 -22.11 17.28 -9.96
N ILE A 379 -21.75 16.88 -11.17
CA ILE A 379 -22.10 17.55 -12.44
C ILE A 379 -22.90 16.62 -13.36
N GLU A 380 -23.47 17.17 -14.43
CA GLU A 380 -24.16 16.39 -15.46
C GLU A 380 -23.21 15.46 -16.23
N GLN A 381 -23.72 14.30 -16.65
CA GLN A 381 -22.90 13.31 -17.38
C GLN A 381 -22.39 13.84 -18.72
N SER A 382 -23.18 14.67 -19.40
CA SER A 382 -22.80 15.33 -20.65
C SER A 382 -21.63 16.29 -20.47
N GLU A 383 -21.62 17.03 -19.36
CA GLU A 383 -20.53 17.95 -18.99
C GLU A 383 -19.25 17.16 -18.68
N ALA A 384 -19.35 16.10 -17.87
CA ALA A 384 -18.23 15.22 -17.59
C ALA A 384 -17.63 14.58 -18.85
N ALA A 385 -18.48 14.16 -19.80
CA ALA A 385 -18.03 13.64 -21.09
C ALA A 385 -17.28 14.70 -21.91
N SER A 386 -17.75 15.95 -21.88
CA SER A 386 -17.05 17.08 -22.52
C SER A 386 -15.67 17.31 -21.90
N TYR A 387 -15.54 17.28 -20.57
CA TYR A 387 -14.23 17.44 -19.92
C TYR A 387 -13.24 16.33 -20.30
N ILE A 388 -13.69 15.08 -20.35
CA ILE A 388 -12.85 13.96 -20.79
C ILE A 388 -12.40 14.15 -22.24
N LYS A 389 -13.31 14.59 -23.11
CA LYS A 389 -13.00 14.83 -24.52
C LYS A 389 -11.95 15.93 -24.68
N THR A 390 -12.17 17.10 -24.08
CA THR A 390 -11.23 18.23 -24.11
C THR A 390 -9.85 17.83 -23.55
N TYR A 391 -9.84 17.01 -22.49
CA TYR A 391 -8.60 16.50 -21.92
C TYR A 391 -7.79 15.68 -22.93
N PHE A 392 -8.40 14.73 -23.64
CA PHE A 392 -7.70 13.93 -24.64
C PHE A 392 -7.33 14.72 -25.90
N GLU A 393 -8.14 15.69 -26.31
CA GLU A 393 -7.79 16.62 -27.39
C GLU A 393 -6.54 17.43 -27.05
N ARG A 394 -6.35 17.78 -25.77
CA ARG A 394 -5.19 18.52 -25.28
C ARG A 394 -3.96 17.64 -25.04
N TYR A 395 -4.17 16.39 -24.63
CA TYR A 395 -3.13 15.43 -24.28
C TYR A 395 -3.30 14.11 -25.07
N PRO A 396 -3.17 14.12 -26.41
CA PRO A 396 -3.45 12.96 -27.25
C PRO A 396 -2.57 11.73 -26.92
N GLY A 397 -1.33 11.96 -26.46
CA GLY A 397 -0.41 10.88 -26.06
C GLY A 397 -0.94 10.01 -24.90
N ILE A 398 -1.80 10.55 -24.04
CA ILE A 398 -2.45 9.75 -22.97
C ILE A 398 -3.39 8.72 -23.58
N GLN A 399 -4.22 9.12 -24.54
CA GLN A 399 -5.16 8.21 -25.19
C GLN A 399 -4.42 7.12 -25.96
N GLU A 400 -3.35 7.48 -26.69
CA GLU A 400 -2.51 6.52 -27.40
C GLU A 400 -1.87 5.51 -26.43
N TYR A 401 -1.31 5.99 -25.30
CA TYR A 401 -0.79 5.13 -24.25
C TYR A 401 -1.84 4.16 -23.71
N MET A 402 -3.05 4.65 -23.42
CA MET A 402 -4.14 3.82 -22.88
C MET A 402 -4.53 2.72 -23.87
N GLU A 403 -4.72 3.05 -25.15
CA GLU A 403 -5.07 2.05 -26.17
C GLU A 403 -3.94 1.05 -26.41
N ARG A 404 -2.69 1.52 -26.54
CA ARG A 404 -1.51 0.65 -26.70
C ARG A 404 -1.36 -0.32 -25.54
N THR A 405 -1.55 0.16 -24.31
CA THR A 405 -1.44 -0.66 -23.09
C THR A 405 -2.56 -1.70 -23.01
N LYS A 406 -3.81 -1.32 -23.33
CA LYS A 406 -4.93 -2.27 -23.42
C LYS A 406 -4.69 -3.32 -24.48
N GLN A 407 -4.20 -2.93 -25.66
CA GLN A 407 -3.92 -3.87 -26.75
C GLN A 407 -2.82 -4.86 -26.36
N PHE A 408 -1.71 -4.37 -25.81
CA PHE A 408 -0.64 -5.24 -25.29
C PHE A 408 -1.17 -6.24 -24.26
N CYS A 409 -2.00 -5.77 -23.32
CA CYS A 409 -2.58 -6.62 -22.28
C CYS A 409 -3.52 -7.69 -22.85
N ARG A 410 -4.28 -7.38 -23.91
CA ARG A 410 -5.14 -8.36 -24.60
C ARG A 410 -4.33 -9.41 -25.36
N GLU A 411 -3.13 -9.07 -25.82
CA GLU A 411 -2.28 -10.02 -26.54
C GLU A 411 -1.52 -10.94 -25.59
N HIS A 412 -1.05 -10.41 -24.45
CA HIS A 412 -0.12 -11.11 -23.56
C HIS A 412 -0.75 -11.59 -22.24
N GLY A 413 -1.93 -11.08 -21.87
CA GLY A 413 -2.58 -11.37 -20.58
C GLY A 413 -1.98 -10.61 -19.38
N TYR A 414 -0.96 -9.78 -19.59
CA TYR A 414 -0.31 -8.95 -18.59
C TYR A 414 0.18 -7.62 -19.18
N VAL A 415 0.57 -6.70 -18.30
CA VAL A 415 1.29 -5.46 -18.64
C VAL A 415 2.61 -5.39 -17.88
N GLN A 416 3.54 -4.53 -18.30
CA GLN A 416 4.88 -4.45 -17.71
C GLN A 416 5.24 -3.07 -17.16
N THR A 417 6.01 -3.05 -16.07
CA THR A 417 6.65 -1.83 -15.54
C THR A 417 7.91 -1.48 -16.34
N LEU A 418 8.46 -0.27 -16.13
CA LEU A 418 9.74 0.13 -16.75
C LEU A 418 10.93 -0.75 -16.35
N PHE A 419 10.81 -1.51 -15.25
CA PHE A 419 11.85 -2.42 -14.76
C PHE A 419 11.57 -3.89 -15.10
N GLY A 420 10.55 -4.16 -15.92
CA GLY A 420 10.25 -5.48 -16.47
C GLY A 420 9.32 -6.35 -15.63
N ARG A 421 8.83 -5.88 -14.48
CA ARG A 421 7.82 -6.61 -13.68
C ARG A 421 6.58 -6.81 -14.53
N ARG A 422 6.03 -8.03 -14.50
CA ARG A 422 4.73 -8.34 -15.10
C ARG A 422 3.62 -8.18 -14.07
N CYS A 423 2.56 -7.49 -14.46
CA CYS A 423 1.33 -7.35 -13.71
C CYS A 423 0.23 -8.08 -14.48
N HIS A 424 -0.14 -9.29 -14.06
CA HIS A 424 -1.13 -10.11 -14.77
C HIS A 424 -2.54 -9.54 -14.62
N VAL A 425 -3.34 -9.64 -15.68
CA VAL A 425 -4.72 -9.11 -15.72
C VAL A 425 -5.67 -10.21 -16.24
N PRO A 426 -6.05 -11.19 -15.40
CA PRO A 426 -6.82 -12.36 -15.83
C PRO A 426 -8.16 -12.03 -16.52
N GLY A 427 -8.82 -10.95 -16.09
CA GLY A 427 -10.14 -10.55 -16.59
C GLY A 427 -10.14 -9.77 -17.91
N ILE A 428 -8.99 -9.60 -18.57
CA ILE A 428 -8.89 -8.79 -19.80
C ILE A 428 -9.74 -9.34 -20.96
N HIS A 429 -10.03 -10.65 -20.95
CA HIS A 429 -10.91 -11.33 -21.92
C HIS A 429 -12.28 -11.71 -21.37
N ASP A 430 -12.69 -11.18 -20.21
CA ASP A 430 -13.98 -11.53 -19.62
C ASP A 430 -15.14 -11.15 -20.58
N LYS A 431 -16.10 -12.06 -20.71
CA LYS A 431 -17.29 -11.85 -21.55
C LYS A 431 -18.22 -10.80 -20.95
N ASN A 432 -18.19 -10.61 -19.63
CA ASN A 432 -18.94 -9.59 -18.93
C ASN A 432 -18.29 -8.21 -19.14
N PRO A 433 -18.98 -7.25 -19.78
CA PRO A 433 -18.43 -5.92 -20.05
C PRO A 433 -17.97 -5.17 -18.80
N ALA A 434 -18.67 -5.32 -17.66
CA ALA A 434 -18.30 -4.62 -16.43
C ALA A 434 -16.96 -5.13 -15.85
N ARG A 435 -16.75 -6.46 -15.88
CA ARG A 435 -15.51 -7.09 -15.44
C ARG A 435 -14.35 -6.78 -16.38
N ARG A 436 -14.59 -6.85 -17.69
CA ARG A 436 -13.60 -6.48 -18.70
C ARG A 436 -13.18 -5.01 -18.58
N ASN A 437 -14.13 -4.08 -18.41
CA ASN A 437 -13.82 -2.66 -18.22
C ASN A 437 -13.05 -2.40 -16.91
N PHE A 438 -13.28 -3.19 -15.86
CA PHE A 438 -12.45 -3.14 -14.66
C PHE A 438 -11.00 -3.59 -14.95
N SER A 439 -10.84 -4.71 -15.66
CA SER A 439 -9.53 -5.21 -16.07
C SER A 439 -8.78 -4.26 -17.02
N GLU A 440 -9.47 -3.62 -17.96
CA GLU A 440 -8.86 -2.63 -18.84
C GLU A 440 -8.33 -1.41 -18.05
N ARG A 441 -9.07 -0.95 -17.02
CA ARG A 441 -8.57 0.10 -16.12
C ARG A 441 -7.36 -0.38 -15.30
N ALA A 442 -7.41 -1.61 -14.80
CA ALA A 442 -6.28 -2.18 -14.08
C ALA A 442 -5.03 -2.28 -14.97
N ALA A 443 -5.19 -2.66 -16.25
CA ALA A 443 -4.10 -2.74 -17.22
C ALA A 443 -3.45 -1.37 -17.49
N ILE A 444 -4.23 -0.29 -17.54
CA ILE A 444 -3.70 1.07 -17.73
C ILE A 444 -2.92 1.57 -16.51
N ASN A 445 -3.41 1.23 -15.31
CA ASN A 445 -2.88 1.74 -14.04
C ASN A 445 -1.67 0.97 -13.53
N ALA A 446 -1.64 -0.36 -13.75
CA ALA A 446 -0.63 -1.24 -13.22
C ALA A 446 0.81 -0.88 -13.64
N PRO A 447 1.11 -0.45 -14.88
CA PRO A 447 2.45 -0.02 -15.27
C PRO A 447 2.91 1.23 -14.53
N LEU A 448 2.02 2.20 -14.30
CA LEU A 448 2.32 3.44 -13.59
C LEU A 448 2.58 3.17 -12.10
N GLN A 449 1.61 2.53 -11.44
CA GLN A 449 1.70 2.21 -10.01
C GLN A 449 2.83 1.24 -9.71
N GLY A 450 3.03 0.24 -10.57
CA GLY A 450 4.09 -0.74 -10.40
C GLY A 450 5.47 -0.17 -10.66
N THR A 451 5.61 0.74 -11.63
CA THR A 451 6.87 1.46 -11.83
C THR A 451 7.18 2.36 -10.62
N ALA A 452 6.18 3.04 -10.03
CA ALA A 452 6.38 3.80 -8.81
C ALA A 452 6.82 2.90 -7.64
N ALA A 453 6.18 1.74 -7.48
CA ALA A 453 6.57 0.75 -6.47
C ALA A 453 8.00 0.25 -6.69
N ASP A 454 8.38 -0.08 -7.93
CA ASP A 454 9.73 -0.52 -8.27
C ASP A 454 10.77 0.58 -7.96
N ILE A 455 10.46 1.85 -8.23
CA ILE A 455 11.34 3.00 -7.90
C ILE A 455 11.55 3.12 -6.39
N LEU A 456 10.46 3.03 -5.61
CA LEU A 456 10.54 3.08 -4.15
C LEU A 456 11.39 1.93 -3.60
N LYS A 457 11.14 0.68 -4.06
CA LYS A 457 11.94 -0.49 -3.67
C LYS A 457 13.41 -0.31 -4.01
N ARG A 458 13.74 0.22 -5.19
CA ARG A 458 15.12 0.52 -5.59
C ARG A 458 15.77 1.54 -4.67
N ALA A 459 15.06 2.59 -4.28
CA ALA A 459 15.56 3.54 -3.30
C ALA A 459 15.81 2.85 -1.95
N MET A 460 14.85 2.07 -1.45
CA MET A 460 14.98 1.33 -0.20
C MET A 460 16.22 0.42 -0.18
N ILE A 461 16.52 -0.26 -1.29
CA ILE A 461 17.70 -1.13 -1.43
C ILE A 461 19.02 -0.33 -1.44
N ARG A 462 19.00 0.88 -1.99
CA ARG A 462 20.21 1.71 -2.18
C ARG A 462 20.57 2.56 -0.98
N VAL A 463 19.58 2.92 -0.16
CA VAL A 463 19.81 3.78 1.01
C VAL A 463 20.76 3.15 2.03
N PRO A 464 20.59 1.90 2.50
CA PRO A 464 21.48 1.35 3.53
C PRO A 464 22.97 1.28 3.11
N PRO A 465 23.33 0.82 1.89
CA PRO A 465 24.70 0.91 1.42
C PRO A 465 25.24 2.35 1.35
N ALA A 466 24.42 3.31 0.92
CA ALA A 466 24.81 4.72 0.86
C ALA A 466 25.08 5.31 2.26
N LEU A 467 24.21 5.02 3.23
CA LEU A 467 24.38 5.41 4.63
C LEU A 467 25.66 4.78 5.22
N THR A 468 25.94 3.52 4.91
CA THR A 468 27.16 2.83 5.37
C THR A 468 28.42 3.50 4.82
N GLN A 469 28.45 3.82 3.53
CA GLN A 469 29.59 4.47 2.88
C GLN A 469 29.89 5.86 3.46
N HIS A 470 28.87 6.57 3.94
CA HIS A 470 29.02 7.90 4.54
C HIS A 470 29.17 7.85 6.07
N GLY A 471 29.22 6.66 6.69
CA GLY A 471 29.33 6.53 8.15
C GLY A 471 28.08 6.97 8.93
N LEU A 472 26.92 6.97 8.28
CA LEU A 472 25.63 7.42 8.83
C LEU A 472 24.71 6.28 9.28
N MET A 473 25.04 5.02 8.97
CA MET A 473 24.19 3.85 9.23
C MET A 473 23.78 3.69 10.71
N GLU A 474 24.66 4.06 11.65
CA GLU A 474 24.41 4.00 13.10
C GLU A 474 23.56 5.17 13.63
N LYS A 475 23.29 6.19 12.80
CA LYS A 475 22.61 7.43 13.19
C LYS A 475 21.33 7.70 12.40
N ALA A 476 21.03 6.85 11.41
CA ALA A 476 19.90 7.01 10.51
C ALA A 476 19.27 5.65 10.22
N HIS A 477 18.02 5.48 10.64
CA HIS A 477 17.32 4.21 10.51
C HIS A 477 16.02 4.38 9.72
N MET A 478 15.84 3.57 8.68
CA MET A 478 14.59 3.50 7.94
C MET A 478 13.54 2.81 8.80
N LEU A 479 12.40 3.46 9.03
CA LEU A 479 11.35 2.95 9.91
C LEU A 479 10.16 2.40 9.13
N LEU A 480 9.60 3.22 8.24
CA LEU A 480 8.35 2.92 7.55
C LEU A 480 8.42 3.30 6.08
N THR A 481 7.54 2.67 5.31
CA THR A 481 7.18 3.12 3.97
C THR A 481 5.66 3.20 3.84
N VAL A 482 5.18 4.37 3.42
CA VAL A 482 3.74 4.67 3.32
C VAL A 482 3.48 5.34 1.99
N HIS A 483 2.74 4.66 1.10
CA HIS A 483 2.57 5.09 -0.29
C HIS A 483 3.92 5.27 -0.99
N ASP A 484 4.28 6.50 -1.35
CA ASP A 484 5.52 6.84 -2.05
C ASP A 484 6.55 7.50 -1.09
N GLU A 485 6.27 7.48 0.22
CA GLU A 485 7.08 8.05 1.31
C GLU A 485 7.98 6.99 1.97
N LEU A 486 9.20 7.41 2.34
CA LEU A 486 10.08 6.74 3.28
C LEU A 486 10.26 7.60 4.54
N LEU A 487 10.01 7.00 5.71
CA LEU A 487 10.17 7.64 7.01
C LEU A 487 11.41 7.10 7.72
N PHE A 488 12.25 8.01 8.20
CA PHE A 488 13.49 7.70 8.92
C PHE A 488 13.47 8.29 10.32
N GLU A 489 14.21 7.67 11.22
CA GLU A 489 14.60 8.24 12.52
C GLU A 489 16.09 8.57 12.45
N VAL A 490 16.43 9.84 12.61
CA VAL A 490 17.78 10.37 12.37
C VAL A 490 18.25 11.17 13.57
N HIS A 491 19.47 10.88 14.03
CA HIS A 491 20.09 11.61 15.14
C HIS A 491 20.29 13.08 14.76
N GLU A 492 19.99 13.99 15.69
CA GLU A 492 19.93 15.44 15.43
C GLU A 492 21.22 16.02 14.84
N SER A 493 22.37 15.46 15.21
CA SER A 493 23.68 15.92 14.71
C SER A 493 23.94 15.67 13.22
N VAL A 494 23.14 14.83 12.53
CA VAL A 494 23.38 14.46 11.13
C VAL A 494 22.14 14.60 10.23
N ILE A 495 21.07 15.25 10.71
CA ILE A 495 19.78 15.36 9.97
C ILE A 495 19.98 15.91 8.56
N LYS A 496 20.65 17.07 8.43
CA LYS A 496 20.77 17.75 7.13
C LYS A 496 21.57 16.92 6.12
N GLU A 497 22.69 16.37 6.54
CA GLU A 497 23.55 15.52 5.70
C GLU A 497 22.81 14.25 5.26
N THR A 498 22.16 13.58 6.22
CA THR A 498 21.39 12.36 5.99
C THR A 498 20.22 12.61 5.04
N GLY A 499 19.44 13.67 5.28
CA GLY A 499 18.31 14.04 4.44
C GLY A 499 18.72 14.30 2.98
N SER A 500 19.77 15.10 2.76
CA SER A 500 20.29 15.36 1.41
C SER A 500 20.84 14.11 0.72
N LEU A 501 21.50 13.22 1.46
CA LEU A 501 22.00 11.95 0.91
C LEU A 501 20.84 11.06 0.46
N ILE A 502 19.84 10.84 1.32
CA ILE A 502 18.70 9.98 0.99
C ILE A 502 17.89 10.57 -0.16
N GLN A 503 17.67 11.89 -0.17
CA GLN A 503 17.02 12.60 -1.27
C GLN A 503 17.73 12.31 -2.60
N THR A 504 19.05 12.45 -2.65
CA THR A 504 19.86 12.15 -3.85
C THR A 504 19.72 10.69 -4.29
N VAL A 505 19.74 9.75 -3.34
CA VAL A 505 19.57 8.31 -3.62
C VAL A 505 18.19 8.01 -4.20
N MET A 506 17.14 8.63 -3.67
CA MET A 506 15.78 8.48 -4.15
C MET A 506 15.61 9.09 -5.56
N GLU A 507 16.03 10.34 -5.78
CA GLU A 507 15.90 11.01 -7.08
C GLU A 507 16.65 10.27 -8.20
N SER A 508 17.73 9.56 -7.86
CA SER A 508 18.55 8.76 -8.79
C SER A 508 18.18 7.26 -8.82
N ALA A 509 17.13 6.82 -8.11
CA ALA A 509 16.79 5.40 -7.93
C ALA A 509 16.53 4.65 -9.25
N THR A 510 16.13 5.37 -10.30
CA THR A 510 15.88 4.81 -11.64
C THR A 510 17.16 4.40 -12.38
N LEU A 511 18.26 5.14 -12.18
CA LEU A 511 19.52 4.97 -12.89
C LEU A 511 20.31 3.76 -12.39
N PRO A 512 21.20 3.14 -13.18
CA PRO A 512 21.36 3.34 -14.63
C PRO A 512 20.31 2.58 -15.46
N ALA A 513 19.43 1.79 -14.82
CA ALA A 513 18.51 0.89 -15.52
C ALA A 513 17.51 1.62 -16.42
N VAL A 514 16.96 2.74 -15.94
CA VAL A 514 16.01 3.57 -16.67
C VAL A 514 16.39 5.02 -16.49
N LYS A 515 16.56 5.76 -17.58
CA LYS A 515 16.69 7.22 -17.56
C LYS A 515 15.35 7.84 -17.90
N LEU A 516 14.69 8.43 -16.92
CA LEU A 516 13.45 9.17 -17.15
C LEU A 516 13.74 10.48 -17.90
N SER A 517 12.77 10.91 -18.73
CA SER A 517 12.85 12.19 -19.45
C SER A 517 12.55 13.41 -18.56
N ILE A 518 12.08 13.17 -17.34
CA ILE A 518 11.73 14.16 -16.34
C ILE A 518 12.46 13.75 -15.05
N PRO A 519 13.07 14.69 -14.31
CA PRO A 519 13.65 14.36 -13.01
C PRO A 519 12.57 13.93 -12.02
N LEU A 520 12.90 12.94 -11.19
CA LEU A 520 12.15 12.70 -9.96
C LEU A 520 12.52 13.80 -8.96
N THR A 521 11.54 14.25 -8.19
CA THR A 521 11.75 15.18 -7.08
C THR A 521 11.28 14.53 -5.81
N VAL A 522 11.98 14.80 -4.72
CA VAL A 522 11.64 14.29 -3.41
C VAL A 522 11.50 15.45 -2.44
N ASP A 523 10.34 15.55 -1.81
CA ASP A 523 10.08 16.52 -0.75
C ASP A 523 10.62 15.97 0.56
N VAL A 524 11.33 16.81 1.32
CA VAL A 524 11.93 16.43 2.60
C VAL A 524 11.29 17.24 3.71
N GLY A 525 10.72 16.56 4.69
CA GLY A 525 10.20 17.17 5.91
C GLY A 525 10.85 16.55 7.15
N GLN A 526 10.84 17.29 8.25
CA GLN A 526 11.46 16.86 9.51
C GLN A 526 10.64 17.32 10.71
N GLY A 527 10.63 16.53 11.76
CA GLY A 527 9.96 16.90 13.01
C GLY A 527 10.07 15.82 14.08
N HIS A 528 9.63 16.15 15.30
CA HIS A 528 9.63 15.19 16.40
C HIS A 528 8.51 14.15 16.30
N SER A 529 7.50 14.39 15.46
CA SER A 529 6.40 13.47 15.19
C SER A 529 6.17 13.27 13.71
N TRP A 530 5.47 12.20 13.34
CA TRP A 530 5.22 11.87 11.93
C TRP A 530 4.34 12.93 11.26
N ASP A 531 3.37 13.52 11.97
CA ASP A 531 2.58 14.67 11.47
C ASP A 531 3.39 15.95 11.27
N ALA A 532 4.51 16.13 11.98
CA ALA A 532 5.37 17.30 11.83
C ALA A 532 6.41 17.12 10.72
N ALA A 533 6.87 15.88 10.52
CA ALA A 533 7.79 15.52 9.45
C ALA A 533 7.11 15.41 8.08
N HIS A 534 5.81 15.08 8.07
CA HIS A 534 4.96 15.09 6.87
C HIS A 534 4.36 16.48 6.66
#